data_AF-G7EY89-F1
#
_entry.id   AF-G7EY89-F1
#
_cell.length_a   1.000
_cell.length_b   1.000
_cell.length_c   1.000
_cell.angle_alpha   90.00
_cell.angle_beta   90.00
_cell.angle_gamma   90.00
#
_symmetry.space_group_name_H-M   'P 1'
#
loop_
_entity.id
_entity.type
_entity.pdbx_description
1 polymer ?
#
loop_
_entity_poly.entity_id
_entity_poly.type
_entity_poly.pdbx_seq_one_letter_code
_entity_poly.pdbx_strand_id
1 'polypeptide(L)'
;MKLAALSVHHIPFYIQLMRIDKPIGTLLLLWPTYWALWIANEGLPSLINFIVFTLGVIVMRSAGCVINDFADRKIDGSVKRTCQRPLATGAVSSGEAISLFLLLVAIAFILVLMLNTNTILLSFGALGLAFCYPFMKRYTQLPQVVLGAAFGWAIPMAFMASTNSLPVQAWLLFIANICWTVAYDTMYAMVDRDDDLKIGVKSTAILFASYDRHIIAILNFSFFALMVLIGLMNQIGFSFWLGLAIAAMLLVYQQRLIHLRQRDNCFKAFLNNHYVGLAIFIGLLFSYPVFA
;
A
#
# COMPACT_ATOMS: atom_id res chain seq x y z
N MET A 1 -20.59 -11.32 -19.46
CA MET A 1 -20.94 -9.97 -18.94
C MET A 1 -20.82 -8.97 -20.07
N LYS A 2 -21.75 -8.03 -20.19
CA LYS A 2 -21.65 -6.97 -21.22
C LYS A 2 -20.83 -5.81 -20.65
N LEU A 3 -19.76 -5.44 -21.34
CA LEU A 3 -19.06 -4.17 -21.11
C LEU A 3 -20.03 -3.02 -21.39
N ALA A 4 -19.86 -1.91 -20.69
CA ALA A 4 -20.61 -0.68 -20.94
C ALA A 4 -19.64 0.48 -21.15
N ALA A 5 -20.03 1.45 -21.99
CA ALA A 5 -19.23 2.64 -22.22
C ALA A 5 -19.19 3.50 -20.96
N LEU A 6 -18.03 4.10 -20.66
CA LEU A 6 -17.88 5.00 -19.53
C LEU A 6 -18.62 6.32 -19.82
N SER A 7 -19.57 6.68 -18.96
CA SER A 7 -20.27 7.96 -19.03
C SER A 7 -19.52 9.09 -18.29
N VAL A 8 -19.42 10.26 -18.93
CA VAL A 8 -18.86 11.49 -18.31
C VAL A 8 -19.68 11.92 -17.08
N HIS A 9 -21.00 11.70 -17.10
CA HIS A 9 -21.87 12.02 -15.96
C HIS A 9 -21.56 11.18 -14.72
N HIS A 10 -20.90 10.04 -14.87
CA HIS A 10 -20.54 9.13 -13.77
C HIS A 10 -19.11 9.36 -13.23
N ILE A 11 -18.39 10.38 -13.68
CA ILE A 11 -17.05 10.72 -13.18
C ILE A 11 -16.98 10.80 -11.64
N PRO A 12 -17.92 11.45 -10.92
CA PRO A 12 -17.86 11.50 -9.46
C PRO A 12 -17.90 10.10 -8.82
N PHE A 13 -18.66 9.18 -9.41
CA PHE A 13 -18.74 7.80 -8.96
C PHE A 13 -17.50 6.98 -9.31
N TYR A 14 -16.88 7.25 -10.46
CA TYR A 14 -15.58 6.64 -10.79
C TYR A 14 -14.49 7.08 -9.83
N ILE A 15 -14.43 8.36 -9.46
CA ILE A 15 -13.52 8.88 -8.43
C ILE A 15 -13.69 8.11 -7.11
N GLN A 16 -14.94 7.87 -6.70
CA GLN A 16 -15.26 7.12 -5.50
C GLN A 16 -14.89 5.62 -5.60
N LEU A 17 -15.13 4.98 -6.75
CA LEU A 17 -14.73 3.58 -7.01
C LEU A 17 -13.21 3.42 -7.00
N MET A 18 -12.49 4.38 -7.58
CA MET A 18 -11.02 4.40 -7.61
C MET A 18 -10.40 4.77 -6.26
N ARG A 19 -11.21 5.28 -5.30
CA ARG A 19 -10.75 5.81 -4.00
C ARG A 19 -9.81 7.00 -4.10
N ILE A 20 -9.94 7.80 -5.16
CA ILE A 20 -9.18 9.04 -5.30
C ILE A 20 -9.56 10.03 -4.18
N ASP A 21 -10.81 10.00 -3.70
CA ASP A 21 -11.31 10.77 -2.55
C ASP A 21 -10.66 10.36 -1.21
N LYS A 22 -10.03 9.18 -1.13
CA LYS A 22 -9.43 8.62 0.09
C LYS A 22 -7.97 8.23 -0.15
N PRO A 23 -7.06 9.21 -0.24
CA PRO A 23 -5.73 9.01 -0.82
C PRO A 23 -4.76 8.24 0.07
N ILE A 24 -5.06 8.06 1.36
CA ILE A 24 -4.15 7.40 2.33
C ILE A 24 -3.70 6.03 1.83
N GLY A 25 -4.61 5.22 1.28
CA GLY A 25 -4.25 3.91 0.74
C GLY A 25 -3.21 3.99 -0.38
N THR A 26 -3.35 4.96 -1.29
CA THR A 26 -2.39 5.20 -2.38
C THR A 26 -1.05 5.72 -1.84
N LEU A 27 -1.10 6.66 -0.88
CA LEU A 27 0.11 7.24 -0.28
C LEU A 27 0.94 6.17 0.46
N LEU A 28 0.29 5.21 1.12
CA LEU A 28 0.97 4.10 1.79
C LEU A 28 1.68 3.14 0.81
N LEU A 29 1.30 3.07 -0.46
CA LEU A 29 2.10 2.40 -1.51
C LEU A 29 3.18 3.31 -2.10
N LEU A 30 2.88 4.61 -2.25
CA LEU A 30 3.81 5.57 -2.85
C LEU A 30 5.06 5.75 -2.00
N TRP A 31 4.94 5.85 -0.67
CA TRP A 31 6.12 6.10 0.18
C TRP A 31 7.19 5.02 0.07
N PRO A 32 6.89 3.71 0.23
CA PRO A 32 7.89 2.67 0.03
C PRO A 32 8.44 2.61 -1.39
N THR A 33 7.61 2.93 -2.38
CA THR A 33 8.05 3.03 -3.78
C THR A 33 9.09 4.13 -3.95
N TYR A 34 8.84 5.30 -3.37
CA TYR A 34 9.78 6.41 -3.41
C TYR A 34 11.04 6.16 -2.57
N TRP A 35 10.92 5.51 -1.41
CA TRP A 35 12.09 5.10 -0.65
C TRP A 35 13.01 4.21 -1.49
N ALA A 36 12.45 3.22 -2.18
CA ALA A 36 13.19 2.33 -3.05
C ALA A 36 13.82 3.08 -4.23
N LEU A 37 13.07 3.96 -4.91
CA LEU A 37 13.60 4.77 -6.01
C LEU A 37 14.77 5.67 -5.57
N TRP A 38 14.65 6.35 -4.42
CA TRP A 38 15.72 7.20 -3.91
C TRP A 38 16.95 6.39 -3.52
N ILE A 39 16.77 5.30 -2.78
CA ILE A 39 17.90 4.47 -2.33
C ILE A 39 18.59 3.81 -3.54
N ALA A 40 17.83 3.31 -4.52
CA ALA A 40 18.39 2.62 -5.69
C ALA A 40 19.10 3.53 -6.69
N ASN A 41 18.86 4.85 -6.64
CA ASN A 41 19.47 5.84 -7.55
C ASN A 41 20.32 6.87 -6.80
N GLU A 42 20.69 6.60 -5.54
CA GLU A 42 21.47 7.52 -4.71
C GLU A 42 20.89 8.95 -4.71
N GLY A 43 19.55 9.04 -4.65
CA GLY A 43 18.80 10.30 -4.60
C GLY A 43 18.42 10.92 -5.95
N LEU A 44 18.90 10.37 -7.08
CA LEU A 44 18.68 10.94 -8.42
C LEU A 44 17.95 9.97 -9.36
N PRO A 45 16.69 9.57 -9.08
CA PRO A 45 15.95 8.72 -9.99
C PRO A 45 15.68 9.40 -11.32
N SER A 46 15.72 8.65 -12.42
CA SER A 46 15.34 9.18 -13.73
C SER A 46 13.89 9.69 -13.71
N LEU A 47 13.62 10.79 -14.41
CA LEU A 47 12.29 11.38 -14.47
C LEU A 47 11.25 10.38 -15.00
N ILE A 48 11.65 9.53 -15.95
CA ILE A 48 10.79 8.47 -16.49
C ILE A 48 10.44 7.46 -15.40
N ASN A 49 11.41 6.94 -14.65
CA ASN A 49 11.14 5.99 -13.56
C ASN A 49 10.25 6.64 -12.50
N PHE A 50 10.54 7.87 -12.09
CA PHE A 50 9.71 8.58 -11.11
C PHE A 50 8.25 8.69 -11.56
N ILE A 51 8.00 9.13 -12.79
CA ILE A 51 6.64 9.26 -13.34
C ILE A 51 5.96 7.89 -13.47
N VAL A 52 6.65 6.90 -14.05
CA VAL A 52 6.09 5.55 -14.28
C VAL A 52 5.67 4.88 -12.99
N PHE A 53 6.51 4.90 -11.96
CA PHE A 53 6.19 4.30 -10.66
C PHE A 53 5.08 5.07 -9.93
N THR A 54 5.10 6.41 -9.99
CA THR A 54 4.05 7.25 -9.39
C THR A 54 2.68 6.96 -9.99
N LEU A 55 2.57 7.05 -11.31
CA LEU A 55 1.33 6.79 -12.03
C LEU A 55 0.93 5.32 -11.92
N GLY A 56 1.89 4.40 -12.00
CA GLY A 56 1.67 2.96 -11.83
C GLY A 56 1.01 2.62 -10.50
N VAL A 57 1.51 3.19 -9.39
CA VAL A 57 0.90 3.02 -8.07
C VAL A 57 -0.52 3.59 -8.01
N ILE A 58 -0.74 4.81 -8.50
CA ILE A 58 -2.07 5.45 -8.51
C ILE A 58 -3.07 4.59 -9.29
N VAL A 59 -2.70 4.17 -10.50
CA VAL A 59 -3.57 3.43 -11.41
C VAL A 59 -3.83 2.01 -10.90
N MET A 60 -2.80 1.27 -10.45
CA MET A 60 -2.98 -0.08 -9.95
C MET A 60 -3.72 -0.14 -8.61
N ARG A 61 -3.50 0.85 -7.71
CA ARG A 61 -4.30 0.95 -6.49
C ARG A 61 -5.77 1.18 -6.81
N SER A 62 -6.04 2.08 -7.76
CA SER A 62 -7.40 2.37 -8.26
C SER A 62 -8.05 1.14 -8.88
N ALA A 63 -7.32 0.41 -9.74
CA ALA A 63 -7.80 -0.83 -10.35
C ALA A 63 -8.18 -1.88 -9.29
N GLY A 64 -7.33 -2.04 -8.27
CA GLY A 64 -7.59 -2.91 -7.12
C GLY A 64 -8.86 -2.53 -6.35
N CYS A 65 -9.12 -1.23 -6.14
CA CYS A 65 -10.36 -0.77 -5.51
C CYS A 65 -11.60 -1.09 -6.38
N VAL A 66 -11.53 -0.81 -7.68
CA VAL A 66 -12.63 -1.03 -8.62
C VAL A 66 -13.00 -2.51 -8.69
N ILE A 67 -12.02 -3.40 -8.85
CA ILE A 67 -12.29 -4.84 -8.95
C ILE A 67 -12.77 -5.43 -7.61
N ASN A 68 -12.30 -4.90 -6.48
CA ASN A 68 -12.77 -5.32 -5.17
C ASN A 68 -14.25 -4.95 -4.96
N ASP A 69 -14.63 -3.69 -5.22
CA ASP A 69 -16.03 -3.25 -5.13
C ASP A 69 -16.92 -4.00 -6.15
N PHE A 70 -16.37 -4.34 -7.32
CA PHE A 70 -17.05 -5.21 -8.28
C PHE A 70 -17.30 -6.62 -7.73
N ALA A 71 -16.31 -7.24 -7.09
CA ALA A 71 -16.44 -8.56 -6.49
C ALA A 71 -17.47 -8.57 -5.34
N ASP A 72 -17.47 -7.52 -4.53
CA ASP A 72 -18.29 -7.39 -3.32
C ASP A 72 -19.70 -6.83 -3.58
N ARG A 73 -20.01 -6.40 -4.81
CA ARG A 73 -21.26 -5.68 -5.19
C ARG A 73 -22.57 -6.31 -4.73
N LYS A 74 -22.63 -7.63 -4.59
CA LYS A 74 -23.85 -8.35 -4.17
C LYS A 74 -24.05 -8.35 -2.66
N ILE A 75 -23.00 -8.04 -1.90
CA ILE A 75 -22.95 -8.09 -0.44
C ILE A 75 -22.87 -6.66 0.12
N ASP A 76 -22.18 -5.77 -0.58
CA ASP A 76 -21.93 -4.38 -0.15
C ASP A 76 -23.20 -3.61 0.21
N GLY A 77 -24.32 -3.86 -0.48
CA GLY A 77 -25.62 -3.23 -0.21
C GLY A 77 -26.22 -3.58 1.16
N SER A 78 -25.84 -4.72 1.74
CA SER A 78 -26.33 -5.20 3.04
C SER A 78 -25.44 -4.78 4.22
N VAL A 79 -24.32 -4.08 3.96
CA VAL A 79 -23.34 -3.71 4.98
C VAL A 79 -23.32 -2.19 5.16
N LYS A 80 -23.58 -1.73 6.40
CA LYS A 80 -23.76 -0.30 6.74
C LYS A 80 -22.64 0.63 6.24
N ARG A 81 -21.40 0.14 6.19
CA ARG A 81 -20.22 0.91 5.73
C ARG A 81 -20.16 1.04 4.20
N THR A 82 -20.66 0.05 3.47
CA THR A 82 -20.44 -0.11 2.03
C THR A 82 -21.71 0.07 1.21
N CYS A 83 -22.87 0.19 1.87
CA CYS A 83 -24.15 0.37 1.20
C CYS A 83 -24.24 1.64 0.34
N GLN A 84 -23.36 2.62 0.59
CA GLN A 84 -23.24 3.87 -0.18
C GLN A 84 -22.21 3.79 -1.31
N ARG A 85 -21.65 2.62 -1.62
CA ARG A 85 -20.73 2.46 -2.74
C ARG A 85 -21.49 2.57 -4.08
N PRO A 86 -20.90 3.13 -5.14
CA PRO A 86 -21.59 3.34 -6.42
C PRO A 86 -22.20 2.08 -7.04
N LEU A 87 -21.53 0.94 -6.90
CA LEU A 87 -22.02 -0.34 -7.40
C LEU A 87 -23.15 -0.92 -6.55
N ALA A 88 -23.18 -0.62 -5.24
CA ALA A 88 -24.22 -1.07 -4.33
C ALA A 88 -25.50 -0.24 -4.47
N THR A 89 -25.36 1.06 -4.72
CA THR A 89 -26.50 1.98 -4.95
C THR A 89 -27.06 1.91 -6.37
N GLY A 90 -26.35 1.24 -7.29
CA GLY A 90 -26.70 1.20 -8.71
C GLY A 90 -26.38 2.50 -9.47
N ALA A 91 -25.65 3.43 -8.86
CA ALA A 91 -25.22 4.68 -9.49
C ALA A 91 -24.25 4.46 -10.66
N VAL A 92 -23.54 3.32 -10.67
CA VAL A 92 -22.70 2.87 -11.79
C VAL A 92 -23.01 1.41 -12.07
N SER A 93 -23.06 1.06 -13.36
CA SER A 93 -23.30 -0.32 -13.77
C SER A 93 -22.09 -1.23 -13.55
N SER A 94 -22.34 -2.52 -13.37
CA SER A 94 -21.29 -3.55 -13.36
C SER A 94 -20.45 -3.57 -14.65
N GLY A 95 -21.04 -3.20 -15.79
CA GLY A 95 -20.34 -3.12 -17.07
C GLY A 95 -19.34 -1.97 -17.12
N GLU A 96 -19.71 -0.79 -16.59
CA GLU A 96 -18.83 0.38 -16.49
C GLU A 96 -17.66 0.12 -15.54
N ALA A 97 -17.90 -0.54 -14.40
CA ALA A 97 -16.82 -0.88 -13.47
C ALA A 97 -15.77 -1.81 -14.10
N ILE A 98 -16.18 -2.81 -14.88
CA ILE A 98 -15.22 -3.64 -15.62
C ILE A 98 -14.50 -2.85 -16.71
N SER A 99 -15.20 -2.02 -17.48
CA SER A 99 -14.56 -1.16 -18.50
C SER A 99 -13.51 -0.23 -17.87
N LEU A 100 -13.81 0.36 -16.71
CA LEU A 100 -12.88 1.19 -15.96
C LEU A 100 -11.68 0.38 -15.46
N PHE A 101 -11.91 -0.81 -14.90
CA PHE A 101 -10.83 -1.71 -14.48
C PHE A 101 -9.89 -2.05 -15.64
N LEU A 102 -10.45 -2.45 -16.80
CA LEU A 102 -9.66 -2.78 -18.00
C LEU A 102 -8.86 -1.59 -18.51
N LEU A 103 -9.45 -0.39 -18.50
CA LEU A 103 -8.75 0.86 -18.87
C LEU A 103 -7.55 1.11 -17.94
N LEU A 104 -7.74 0.99 -16.63
CA LEU A 104 -6.67 1.19 -15.65
C LEU A 104 -5.56 0.14 -15.82
N VAL A 105 -5.91 -1.13 -16.01
CA VAL A 105 -4.91 -2.19 -16.26
C VAL A 105 -4.16 -1.95 -17.57
N ALA A 106 -4.83 -1.48 -18.63
CA ALA A 106 -4.17 -1.14 -19.89
C ALA A 106 -3.17 0.03 -19.72
N ILE A 107 -3.56 1.07 -18.97
CA ILE A 107 -2.65 2.18 -18.63
C ILE A 107 -1.44 1.67 -17.84
N ALA A 108 -1.66 0.85 -16.81
CA ALA A 108 -0.58 0.28 -16.01
C ALA A 108 0.36 -0.60 -16.85
N PHE A 109 -0.17 -1.37 -17.81
CA PHE A 109 0.61 -2.17 -18.74
C PHE A 109 1.49 -1.29 -19.64
N ILE A 110 0.93 -0.23 -20.23
CA ILE A 110 1.69 0.73 -21.05
C ILE A 110 2.83 1.36 -20.24
N LEU A 111 2.56 1.76 -18.99
CA LEU A 111 3.57 2.33 -18.10
C LEU A 111 4.71 1.34 -17.82
N VAL A 112 4.40 0.07 -17.56
CA VAL A 112 5.42 -0.97 -17.31
C VAL A 112 6.27 -1.24 -18.55
N LEU A 113 5.71 -1.16 -19.77
CA LEU A 113 6.46 -1.31 -21.02
C LEU A 113 7.53 -0.22 -21.24
N MET A 114 7.47 0.90 -20.49
CA MET A 114 8.49 1.94 -20.51
C MET A 114 9.73 1.60 -19.66
N LEU A 115 9.70 0.49 -18.92
CA LEU A 115 10.79 0.02 -18.06
C LEU A 115 11.63 -1.06 -18.75
N ASN A 116 12.75 -1.44 -18.13
CA ASN A 116 13.59 -2.51 -18.67
C ASN A 116 12.91 -3.89 -18.59
N THR A 117 13.34 -4.82 -19.45
CA THR A 117 12.75 -6.17 -19.59
C THR A 117 12.69 -6.92 -18.27
N ASN A 118 13.71 -6.84 -17.43
CA ASN A 118 13.73 -7.53 -16.14
C ASN A 118 12.67 -6.99 -15.19
N THR A 119 12.41 -5.68 -15.21
CA THR A 119 11.33 -5.06 -14.44
C THR A 119 9.94 -5.45 -14.98
N ILE A 120 9.81 -5.56 -16.30
CA ILE A 120 8.58 -6.10 -16.93
C ILE A 120 8.32 -7.52 -16.45
N LEU A 121 9.35 -8.38 -16.41
CA LEU A 121 9.21 -9.76 -15.89
C LEU A 121 8.77 -9.78 -14.41
N LEU A 122 9.32 -8.88 -13.58
CA LEU A 122 8.89 -8.75 -12.18
C LEU A 122 7.43 -8.29 -12.01
N SER A 123 6.87 -7.58 -12.98
CA SER A 123 5.47 -7.12 -12.93
C SER A 123 4.46 -8.27 -12.95
N PHE A 124 4.81 -9.42 -13.53
CA PHE A 124 3.98 -10.63 -13.43
C PHE A 124 3.89 -11.14 -11.98
N GLY A 125 4.95 -10.96 -11.19
CA GLY A 125 4.93 -11.22 -9.75
C GLY A 125 3.97 -10.27 -9.01
N ALA A 126 3.98 -8.97 -9.35
CA ALA A 126 3.02 -8.01 -8.81
C ALA A 126 1.57 -8.41 -9.13
N LEU A 127 1.32 -8.79 -10.39
CA LEU A 127 0.00 -9.23 -10.84
C LEU A 127 -0.47 -10.48 -10.08
N GLY A 128 0.42 -11.46 -9.90
CA GLY A 128 0.15 -12.67 -9.12
C GLY A 128 -0.21 -12.34 -7.67
N LEU A 129 0.55 -11.47 -7.01
CA LEU A 129 0.26 -11.05 -5.63
C LEU A 129 -1.06 -10.28 -5.52
N ALA A 130 -1.31 -9.34 -6.45
CA ALA A 130 -2.55 -8.58 -6.50
C ALA A 130 -3.77 -9.48 -6.73
N PHE A 131 -3.63 -10.50 -7.57
CA PHE A 131 -4.67 -11.50 -7.82
C PHE A 131 -4.92 -12.38 -6.58
N CYS A 132 -3.87 -12.83 -5.90
CA CYS A 132 -3.99 -13.72 -4.74
C CYS A 132 -4.58 -13.02 -3.51
N TYR A 133 -4.20 -11.77 -3.26
CA TYR A 133 -4.52 -11.05 -2.01
C TYR A 133 -6.00 -11.09 -1.59
N PRO A 134 -7.00 -10.76 -2.45
CA PRO A 134 -8.41 -10.74 -2.06
C PRO A 134 -8.93 -12.06 -1.48
N PHE A 135 -8.32 -13.19 -1.89
CA PHE A 135 -8.73 -14.52 -1.45
C PHE A 135 -8.08 -14.93 -0.12
N MET A 136 -7.01 -14.25 0.32
CA MET A 136 -6.21 -14.68 1.47
C MET A 136 -6.99 -14.68 2.78
N LYS A 137 -7.98 -13.80 2.93
CA LYS A 137 -8.87 -13.77 4.11
C LYS A 137 -9.67 -15.06 4.31
N ARG A 138 -9.80 -15.90 3.28
CA ARG A 138 -10.48 -17.21 3.36
C ARG A 138 -9.51 -18.33 3.79
N TYR A 139 -8.25 -18.24 3.36
CA TYR A 139 -7.25 -19.29 3.53
C TYR A 139 -6.36 -19.10 4.75
N THR A 140 -5.96 -17.86 5.07
CA THR A 140 -4.99 -17.55 6.13
C THR A 140 -5.49 -16.49 7.10
N GLN A 141 -4.95 -16.52 8.32
CA GLN A 141 -5.12 -15.48 9.34
C GLN A 141 -4.13 -14.32 9.17
N LEU A 142 -3.25 -14.39 8.17
CA LEU A 142 -2.24 -13.37 7.85
C LEU A 142 -2.47 -12.70 6.47
N PRO A 143 -3.70 -12.34 6.05
CA PRO A 143 -3.91 -11.69 4.75
C PRO A 143 -3.14 -10.36 4.63
N GLN A 144 -2.85 -9.71 5.76
CA GLN A 144 -2.00 -8.51 5.85
C GLN A 144 -0.57 -8.73 5.34
N VAL A 145 -0.01 -9.93 5.48
CA VAL A 145 1.34 -10.23 4.97
C VAL A 145 1.34 -10.24 3.44
N VAL A 146 0.31 -10.85 2.84
CA VAL A 146 0.15 -10.86 1.38
C VAL A 146 -0.19 -9.46 0.86
N LEU A 147 -0.97 -8.68 1.61
CA LEU A 147 -1.18 -7.27 1.32
C LEU A 147 0.14 -6.49 1.33
N GLY A 148 0.97 -6.68 2.36
CA GLY A 148 2.29 -6.05 2.47
C GLY A 148 3.22 -6.44 1.33
N ALA A 149 3.19 -7.70 0.90
CA ALA A 149 3.93 -8.15 -0.26
C ALA A 149 3.42 -7.49 -1.55
N ALA A 150 2.11 -7.43 -1.76
CA ALA A 150 1.51 -6.80 -2.94
C ALA A 150 1.77 -5.28 -2.98
N PHE A 151 1.60 -4.57 -1.87
CA PHE A 151 1.85 -3.13 -1.75
C PHE A 151 3.34 -2.81 -1.86
N GLY A 152 4.19 -3.66 -1.30
CA GLY A 152 5.64 -3.50 -1.32
C GLY A 152 6.33 -3.92 -2.60
N TRP A 153 5.64 -4.61 -3.54
CA TRP A 153 6.30 -5.19 -4.72
C TRP A 153 6.91 -4.15 -5.66
N ALA A 154 6.47 -2.89 -5.56
CA ALA A 154 7.11 -1.78 -6.23
C ALA A 154 8.57 -1.57 -5.80
N ILE A 155 8.98 -2.02 -4.61
CA ILE A 155 10.35 -1.93 -4.09
C ILE A 155 11.34 -2.73 -4.96
N PRO A 156 11.23 -4.07 -5.10
CA PRO A 156 12.13 -4.81 -5.97
C PRO A 156 12.03 -4.36 -7.44
N MET A 157 10.85 -3.94 -7.90
CA MET A 157 10.71 -3.37 -9.24
C MET A 157 11.50 -2.06 -9.40
N ALA A 158 11.49 -1.16 -8.41
CA ALA A 158 12.23 0.10 -8.46
C ALA A 158 13.75 -0.13 -8.46
N PHE A 159 14.25 -1.08 -7.67
CA PHE A 159 15.67 -1.48 -7.70
C PHE A 159 16.06 -2.10 -9.04
N MET A 160 15.23 -2.99 -9.59
CA MET A 160 15.45 -3.58 -10.92
C MET A 160 15.41 -2.54 -12.03
N ALA A 161 14.48 -1.58 -11.97
CA ALA A 161 14.35 -0.51 -12.95
C ALA A 161 15.59 0.39 -12.98
N SER A 162 16.23 0.59 -11.83
CA SER A 162 17.30 1.55 -11.63
C SER A 162 18.70 0.93 -11.79
N THR A 163 18.89 -0.27 -11.23
CA THR A 163 20.22 -0.93 -11.15
C THR A 163 20.32 -2.21 -11.98
N ASN A 164 19.21 -2.66 -12.59
CA ASN A 164 19.11 -3.95 -13.28
C ASN A 164 19.53 -5.16 -12.41
N SER A 165 19.37 -5.03 -11.10
CA SER A 165 19.76 -6.03 -10.11
C SER A 165 18.82 -5.99 -8.89
N LEU A 166 18.83 -7.05 -8.07
CA LEU A 166 18.09 -7.13 -6.81
C LEU A 166 19.08 -7.34 -5.66
N PRO A 167 19.77 -6.26 -5.24
CA PRO A 167 20.74 -6.36 -4.17
C PRO A 167 20.04 -6.63 -2.83
N VAL A 168 20.80 -7.04 -1.80
CA VAL A 168 20.24 -7.42 -0.49
C VAL A 168 19.40 -6.30 0.13
N GLN A 169 19.76 -5.03 -0.10
CA GLN A 169 19.06 -3.84 0.37
C GLN A 169 17.61 -3.78 -0.15
N ALA A 170 17.36 -4.23 -1.39
CA ALA A 170 16.01 -4.27 -1.96
C ALA A 170 15.10 -5.21 -1.15
N TRP A 171 15.62 -6.38 -0.77
CA TRP A 171 14.89 -7.36 0.03
C TRP A 171 14.73 -6.92 1.48
N LEU A 172 15.76 -6.31 2.08
CA LEU A 172 15.65 -5.73 3.42
C LEU A 172 14.56 -4.66 3.48
N LEU A 173 14.52 -3.76 2.49
CA LEU A 173 13.49 -2.72 2.41
C LEU A 173 12.10 -3.32 2.16
N PHE A 174 12.00 -4.36 1.33
CA PHE A 174 10.76 -5.09 1.10
C PHE A 174 10.22 -5.75 2.38
N ILE A 175 11.08 -6.41 3.15
CA ILE A 175 10.71 -7.02 4.44
C ILE A 175 10.34 -5.94 5.46
N ALA A 176 11.10 -4.83 5.53
CA ALA A 176 10.78 -3.69 6.38
C ALA A 176 9.37 -3.16 6.07
N ASN A 177 9.06 -2.98 4.78
CA ASN A 177 7.74 -2.59 4.33
C ASN A 177 6.67 -3.60 4.73
N ILE A 178 6.89 -4.91 4.58
CA ILE A 178 5.93 -5.93 5.04
C ILE A 178 5.66 -5.80 6.53
N CYS A 179 6.70 -5.66 7.37
CA CYS A 179 6.53 -5.47 8.81
C CYS A 179 5.66 -4.24 9.10
N TRP A 180 5.94 -3.12 8.43
CA TRP A 180 5.19 -1.89 8.58
C TRP A 180 3.74 -2.00 8.09
N THR A 181 3.52 -2.61 6.92
CA THR A 181 2.18 -2.87 6.37
C THR A 181 1.35 -3.74 7.28
N VAL A 182 1.92 -4.83 7.78
CA VAL A 182 1.21 -5.68 8.73
C VAL A 182 0.87 -4.91 9.99
N ALA A 183 1.78 -4.06 10.50
CA ALA A 183 1.53 -3.25 11.68
C ALA A 183 0.35 -2.28 11.49
N TYR A 184 0.40 -1.41 10.48
CA TYR A 184 -0.66 -0.40 10.29
C TYR A 184 -1.98 -1.03 9.82
N ASP A 185 -1.95 -2.09 9.01
CA ASP A 185 -3.17 -2.73 8.52
C ASP A 185 -3.82 -3.59 9.60
N THR A 186 -3.05 -4.06 10.59
CA THR A 186 -3.62 -4.62 11.83
C THR A 186 -4.36 -3.53 12.61
N MET A 187 -3.82 -2.30 12.72
CA MET A 187 -4.55 -1.19 13.35
C MET A 187 -5.87 -0.89 12.62
N TYR A 188 -5.87 -0.98 11.29
CA TYR A 188 -7.09 -0.85 10.49
C TYR A 188 -8.07 -2.00 10.75
N ALA A 189 -7.60 -3.25 10.75
CA ALA A 189 -8.43 -4.42 11.03
C ALA A 189 -8.98 -4.45 12.47
N MET A 190 -8.33 -3.80 13.43
CA MET A 190 -8.86 -3.63 14.79
C MET A 190 -10.15 -2.78 14.83
N VAL A 191 -10.39 -1.93 13.83
CA VAL A 191 -11.63 -1.14 13.71
C VAL A 191 -12.84 -2.04 13.40
N ASP A 192 -12.62 -3.05 12.56
CA ASP A 192 -13.66 -3.95 12.04
C ASP A 192 -13.73 -5.29 12.81
N ARG A 193 -12.91 -5.49 13.86
CA ARG A 193 -12.74 -6.78 14.57
C ARG A 193 -14.06 -7.44 14.99
N ASP A 194 -14.94 -6.72 15.69
CA ASP A 194 -16.18 -7.32 16.21
C ASP A 194 -17.14 -7.72 15.08
N ASP A 195 -17.06 -7.02 13.96
CA ASP A 195 -17.90 -7.27 12.80
C ASP A 195 -17.33 -8.45 11.99
N ASP A 196 -16.01 -8.51 11.80
CA ASP A 196 -15.30 -9.63 11.16
C ASP A 196 -15.49 -10.96 11.91
N LEU A 197 -15.51 -10.93 13.26
CA LEU A 197 -15.76 -12.12 14.08
C LEU A 197 -17.15 -12.72 13.85
N LYS A 198 -18.18 -11.89 13.62
CA LYS A 198 -19.56 -12.36 13.37
C LYS A 198 -19.70 -13.07 12.02
N ILE A 199 -18.92 -12.65 11.03
CA ILE A 199 -18.98 -13.18 9.66
C ILE A 199 -17.86 -14.19 9.35
N GLY A 200 -17.01 -14.52 10.33
CA GLY A 200 -15.94 -15.51 10.20
C GLY A 200 -14.79 -15.10 9.28
N VAL A 201 -14.58 -13.80 9.07
CA VAL A 201 -13.43 -13.28 8.30
C VAL A 201 -12.15 -13.48 9.11
N LYS A 202 -11.05 -13.86 8.46
CA LYS A 202 -9.74 -14.04 9.09
C LYS A 202 -8.87 -12.78 8.95
N SER A 203 -8.16 -12.39 9.99
CA SER A 203 -7.27 -11.21 10.00
C SER A 203 -6.24 -11.28 11.12
N THR A 204 -5.15 -10.52 10.99
CA THR A 204 -4.16 -10.38 12.07
C THR A 204 -4.76 -9.82 13.35
N ALA A 205 -5.74 -8.93 13.26
CA ALA A 205 -6.44 -8.41 14.44
C ALA A 205 -7.17 -9.53 15.20
N ILE A 206 -7.69 -10.55 14.51
CA ILE A 206 -8.32 -11.72 15.14
C ILE A 206 -7.26 -12.69 15.66
N LEU A 207 -6.24 -12.98 14.84
CA LEU A 207 -5.14 -13.88 15.21
C LEU A 207 -4.37 -13.42 16.44
N PHE A 208 -4.01 -12.13 16.48
CA PHE A 208 -3.22 -11.56 17.56
C PHE A 208 -4.04 -11.32 18.82
N ALA A 209 -5.38 -11.30 18.70
CA ALA A 209 -6.31 -11.15 19.82
C ALA A 209 -5.87 -10.01 20.76
N SER A 210 -5.67 -10.31 22.05
CA SER A 210 -5.24 -9.36 23.08
C SER A 210 -3.76 -8.92 22.96
N TYR A 211 -2.95 -9.66 22.20
CA TYR A 211 -1.53 -9.35 21.95
C TYR A 211 -1.31 -8.41 20.76
N ASP A 212 -2.38 -8.04 20.03
CA ASP A 212 -2.36 -7.10 18.89
C ASP A 212 -1.37 -5.93 19.05
N ARG A 213 -1.49 -5.16 20.12
CA ARG A 213 -0.65 -3.99 20.41
C ARG A 213 0.83 -4.35 20.57
N HIS A 214 1.12 -5.46 21.24
CA HIS A 214 2.49 -5.94 21.50
C HIS A 214 3.13 -6.41 20.19
N ILE A 215 2.39 -7.18 19.38
CA ILE A 215 2.86 -7.65 18.09
C ILE A 215 3.05 -6.48 17.11
N ILE A 216 2.14 -5.50 17.10
CA ILE A 216 2.32 -4.26 16.33
C ILE A 216 3.59 -3.52 16.80
N ALA A 217 3.90 -3.50 18.09
CA ALA A 217 5.12 -2.86 18.60
C ALA A 217 6.37 -3.60 18.13
N ILE A 218 6.37 -4.93 18.17
CA ILE A 218 7.46 -5.77 17.65
C ILE A 218 7.64 -5.54 16.14
N LEU A 219 6.56 -5.54 15.36
CA LEU A 219 6.61 -5.30 13.92
C LEU A 219 7.17 -3.90 13.58
N ASN A 220 6.72 -2.87 14.31
CA ASN A 220 7.23 -1.50 14.15
C ASN A 220 8.70 -1.39 14.56
N PHE A 221 9.12 -2.10 15.61
CA PHE A 221 10.52 -2.17 16.01
C PHE A 221 11.38 -2.87 14.95
N SER A 222 10.92 -4.00 14.41
CA SER A 222 11.59 -4.70 13.30
C SER A 222 11.69 -3.83 12.06
N PHE A 223 10.62 -3.13 11.68
CA PHE A 223 10.64 -2.13 10.61
C PHE A 223 11.71 -1.07 10.87
N PHE A 224 11.70 -0.45 12.05
CA PHE A 224 12.66 0.58 12.41
C PHE A 224 14.11 0.06 12.38
N ALA A 225 14.38 -1.11 12.97
CA ALA A 225 15.71 -1.72 12.98
C ALA A 225 16.22 -2.03 11.56
N LEU A 226 15.35 -2.53 10.68
CA LEU A 226 15.68 -2.75 9.27
C LEU A 226 15.97 -1.43 8.55
N MET A 227 15.20 -0.37 8.81
CA MET A 227 15.48 0.96 8.25
C MET A 227 16.81 1.54 8.73
N VAL A 228 17.17 1.36 10.01
CA VAL A 228 18.49 1.71 10.54
C VAL A 228 19.59 0.94 9.80
N LEU A 229 19.43 -0.38 9.64
CA LEU A 229 20.39 -1.22 8.94
C LEU A 229 20.58 -0.76 7.48
N ILE A 230 19.49 -0.45 6.77
CA ILE A 230 19.54 0.08 5.39
C ILE A 230 20.27 1.43 5.37
N GLY A 231 19.99 2.32 6.32
CA GLY A 231 20.68 3.60 6.46
C GLY A 231 22.20 3.46 6.62
N LEU A 232 22.64 2.53 7.47
CA LEU A 232 24.06 2.22 7.67
C LEU A 232 24.71 1.60 6.43
N MET A 233 24.05 0.60 5.82
CA MET A 233 24.59 -0.13 4.66
C MET A 233 24.79 0.77 3.43
N ASN A 234 23.93 1.76 3.24
CA ASN A 234 24.00 2.69 2.09
C ASN A 234 24.65 4.03 2.47
N GLN A 235 25.21 4.16 3.68
CA GLN A 235 25.85 5.38 4.17
C GLN A 235 24.98 6.63 3.98
N ILE A 236 23.68 6.51 4.25
CA ILE A 236 22.71 7.59 3.98
C ILE A 236 22.97 8.78 4.92
N GLY A 237 22.90 9.99 4.35
CA GLY A 237 23.19 11.25 5.04
C GLY A 237 22.31 11.56 6.25
N PHE A 238 22.71 12.59 7.02
CA PHE A 238 22.10 12.95 8.31
C PHE A 238 20.58 13.20 8.26
N SER A 239 20.08 13.80 7.18
CA SER A 239 18.65 14.12 7.02
C SER A 239 17.73 12.88 7.13
N PHE A 240 18.20 11.72 6.69
CA PHE A 240 17.48 10.44 6.80
C PHE A 240 17.29 10.04 8.25
N TRP A 241 18.34 10.20 9.08
CA TRP A 241 18.28 9.88 10.50
C TRP A 241 17.31 10.78 11.25
N LEU A 242 17.20 12.06 10.87
CA LEU A 242 16.18 12.95 11.40
C LEU A 242 14.77 12.53 11.00
N GLY A 243 14.55 12.20 9.72
CA GLY A 243 13.27 11.67 9.22
C GLY A 243 12.88 10.37 9.92
N LEU A 244 13.84 9.49 10.16
CA LEU A 244 13.66 8.22 10.87
C LEU A 244 13.37 8.42 12.36
N ALA A 245 14.00 9.40 13.02
CA ALA A 245 13.68 9.77 14.40
C ALA A 245 12.24 10.33 14.53
N ILE A 246 11.81 11.15 13.58
CA ILE A 246 10.41 11.63 13.50
C ILE A 246 9.45 10.45 13.30
N ALA A 247 9.77 9.53 12.40
CA ALA A 247 9.01 8.30 12.21
C ALA A 247 8.90 7.49 13.51
N ALA A 248 9.98 7.33 14.28
CA ALA A 248 9.94 6.64 15.58
C ALA A 248 8.97 7.30 16.57
N MET A 249 9.00 8.64 16.69
CA MET A 249 8.06 9.38 17.54
C MET A 249 6.60 9.16 17.11
N LEU A 250 6.33 9.15 15.80
CA LEU A 250 5.00 8.87 15.26
C LEU A 250 4.54 7.42 15.56
N LEU A 251 5.43 6.43 15.44
CA LEU A 251 5.13 5.04 15.78
C LEU A 251 4.80 4.88 17.27
N VAL A 252 5.53 5.57 18.16
CA VAL A 252 5.23 5.60 19.60
C VAL A 252 3.88 6.28 19.87
N TYR A 253 3.57 7.38 19.17
CA TYR A 253 2.27 8.04 19.26
C TYR A 253 1.12 7.12 18.81
N GLN A 254 1.29 6.38 17.72
CA GLN A 254 0.31 5.39 17.26
C GLN A 254 0.11 4.26 18.28
N GLN A 255 1.20 3.80 18.92
CA GLN A 255 1.14 2.83 20.03
C GLN A 255 0.36 3.34 21.25
N ARG A 256 0.36 4.66 21.49
CA ARG A 256 -0.49 5.29 22.51
C ARG A 256 -1.95 5.35 22.07
N LEU A 257 -2.23 5.70 20.81
CA LEU A 257 -3.59 5.77 20.29
C LEU A 257 -4.33 4.42 20.40
N ILE A 258 -3.66 3.33 20.04
CA ILE A 258 -4.29 1.99 20.04
C ILE A 258 -4.36 1.34 21.43
N HIS A 259 -3.90 2.01 22.49
CA HIS A 259 -3.82 1.44 23.84
C HIS A 259 -5.15 0.87 24.34
N LEU A 260 -6.22 1.65 24.16
CA LEU A 260 -7.59 1.28 24.57
C LEU A 260 -8.38 0.57 23.47
N ARG A 261 -7.79 0.37 22.29
CA ARG A 261 -8.41 -0.34 21.15
C ARG A 261 -9.76 0.22 20.71
N GLN A 262 -9.96 1.52 20.94
CA GLN A 262 -11.16 2.23 20.51
C GLN A 262 -11.13 2.42 18.99
N ARG A 263 -12.24 2.10 18.31
CA ARG A 263 -12.37 2.10 16.85
C ARG A 263 -11.81 3.38 16.21
N ASP A 264 -12.23 4.54 16.69
CA ASP A 264 -11.82 5.84 16.12
C ASP A 264 -10.32 6.09 16.30
N ASN A 265 -9.74 5.72 17.44
CA ASN A 265 -8.32 5.89 17.71
C ASN A 265 -7.45 4.90 16.91
N CYS A 266 -7.92 3.67 16.71
CA CYS A 266 -7.29 2.70 15.81
C CYS A 266 -7.31 3.18 14.35
N PHE A 267 -8.44 3.71 13.90
CA PHE A 267 -8.55 4.29 12.56
C PHE A 267 -7.64 5.52 12.41
N LYS A 268 -7.60 6.39 13.42
CA LYS A 268 -6.68 7.54 13.45
C LYS A 268 -5.21 7.10 13.39
N ALA A 269 -4.83 6.03 14.10
CA ALA A 269 -3.49 5.47 14.06
C ALA A 269 -3.14 4.93 12.67
N PHE A 270 -4.06 4.22 12.01
CA PHE A 270 -3.91 3.79 10.62
C PHE A 270 -3.69 4.98 9.67
N LEU A 271 -4.55 6.00 9.73
CA LEU A 271 -4.41 7.19 8.86
C LEU A 271 -3.08 7.92 9.11
N ASN A 272 -2.65 7.99 10.36
CA ASN A 272 -1.41 8.67 10.75
C ASN A 272 -0.14 8.00 10.18
N ASN A 273 -0.19 6.72 9.78
CA ASN A 273 0.96 6.05 9.16
C ASN A 273 1.41 6.73 7.87
N HIS A 274 0.54 7.46 7.18
CA HIS A 274 0.96 8.33 6.09
C HIS A 274 2.15 9.24 6.45
N TYR A 275 2.17 9.80 7.66
CA TYR A 275 3.23 10.70 8.12
C TYR A 275 4.55 9.97 8.43
N VAL A 276 4.50 8.70 8.84
CA VAL A 276 5.70 7.85 8.99
C VAL A 276 6.36 7.68 7.61
N GLY A 277 5.54 7.31 6.63
CA GLY A 277 5.87 7.26 5.21
C GLY A 277 6.60 8.51 4.71
N LEU A 278 5.92 9.65 4.88
CA LEU A 278 6.36 10.96 4.46
C LEU A 278 7.65 11.42 5.15
N ALA A 279 7.76 11.26 6.48
CA ALA A 279 8.92 11.72 7.24
C ALA A 279 10.22 11.04 6.79
N ILE A 280 10.17 9.73 6.55
CA ILE A 280 11.32 8.97 6.02
C ILE A 280 11.65 9.43 4.61
N PHE A 281 10.63 9.65 3.75
CA PHE A 281 10.87 10.10 2.39
C PHE A 281 11.50 11.50 2.33
N ILE A 282 11.00 12.46 3.12
CA ILE A 282 11.61 13.79 3.26
C ILE A 282 13.06 13.67 3.73
N GLY A 283 13.33 12.80 4.71
CA GLY A 283 14.68 12.52 5.14
C GLY A 283 15.58 12.04 4.00
N LEU A 284 15.14 11.05 3.22
CA LEU A 284 15.85 10.54 2.04
C LEU A 284 16.06 11.61 0.97
N LEU A 285 15.04 12.42 0.68
CA LEU A 285 15.09 13.48 -0.32
C LEU A 285 16.24 14.46 -0.08
N PHE A 286 16.54 14.77 1.18
CA PHE A 286 17.61 15.70 1.58
C PHE A 286 18.87 15.00 2.09
N SER A 287 19.01 13.69 1.88
CA SER A 287 20.17 12.92 2.36
C SER A 287 21.27 12.71 1.34
N TYR A 288 20.93 12.81 0.06
CA TYR A 288 21.87 12.61 -1.03
C TYR A 288 22.34 13.97 -1.56
N PRO A 289 23.63 14.13 -1.88
CA PRO A 289 24.10 15.35 -2.53
C PRO A 289 23.44 15.48 -3.89
N VAL A 290 22.68 16.56 -4.09
CA VAL A 290 21.99 16.86 -5.36
C VAL A 290 23.00 17.16 -6.49
N PHE A 291 24.26 17.41 -6.13
CA PHE A 291 25.38 17.63 -7.04
C PHE A 291 26.67 17.08 -6.40
N ALA A 292 27.29 16.09 -7.03
CA ALA A 292 28.70 15.76 -6.89
C ALA A 292 29.30 15.61 -8.29
#